data_AF-A0AAJ2LRM7-F1
#
_entry.id   AF-A0AAJ2LRM7-F1
#
_cell.length_a   1.000
_cell.length_b   1.000
_cell.length_c   1.000
_cell.angle_alpha   90.00
_cell.angle_beta   90.00
_cell.angle_gamma   90.00
#
_symmetry.space_group_name_H-M   'P 1'
#
loop_
_entity.id
_entity.type
_entity.pdbx_description
1 polymer ?
#
loop_
_entity_poly.entity_id
_entity_poly.type
_entity_poly.pdbx_seq_one_letter_code
_entity_poly.pdbx_strand_id
1 'polypeptide(L)'
;EINQITLADFPTQRHALPTIPPSEKVILHIHGGAFFLGGPNTHKGLGSQLAGQTGATVYMLDYPLSPEFVYPSAVNAVKSAYMALMQQGYDAKNIIMSGDSCGGNLALAAVLSLRDEKIILPSCLILMSPFLDLTLSGESMQMNKKLDAMLSKELLQQGSRYYVGENYSLDNPLVSPLFAELSGLPP
;
A
#
# COMPACT_ATOMS: atom_id res chain seq x y z
N GLU A 1 -8.99 18.94 -7.08
CA GLU A 1 -8.75 18.43 -8.45
C GLU A 1 -8.41 16.95 -8.40
N ILE A 2 -8.92 16.19 -9.37
CA ILE A 2 -8.64 14.75 -9.52
C ILE A 2 -8.28 14.52 -10.99
N ASN A 3 -7.10 13.97 -11.25
CA ASN A 3 -6.56 13.79 -12.60
C ASN A 3 -5.69 12.54 -12.67
N GLN A 4 -5.70 11.87 -13.82
CA GLN A 4 -4.88 10.69 -14.08
C GLN A 4 -3.48 11.11 -14.51
N ILE A 5 -2.47 10.42 -13.98
CA ILE A 5 -1.07 10.56 -14.32
C ILE A 5 -0.41 9.17 -14.35
N THR A 6 0.89 9.13 -14.59
CA THR A 6 1.71 7.91 -14.49
C THR A 6 2.84 8.12 -13.48
N LEU A 7 3.05 7.16 -12.58
CA LEU A 7 4.22 7.08 -11.70
C LEU A 7 4.94 5.76 -11.95
N ALA A 8 6.22 5.83 -12.36
CA ALA A 8 7.05 4.67 -12.69
C ALA A 8 6.33 3.60 -13.54
N ASP A 9 5.69 4.04 -14.62
CA ASP A 9 4.92 3.22 -15.57
C ASP A 9 3.54 2.73 -15.09
N PHE A 10 3.14 3.01 -13.85
CA PHE A 10 1.83 2.65 -13.33
C PHE A 10 0.83 3.81 -13.45
N PRO A 11 -0.40 3.56 -13.92
CA PRO A 11 -1.48 4.55 -13.83
C PRO A 11 -1.67 4.98 -12.38
N THR A 12 -1.95 6.25 -12.17
CA THR A 12 -2.09 6.82 -10.83
C THR A 12 -3.10 7.95 -10.85
N GLN A 13 -4.07 7.91 -9.94
CA GLN A 13 -5.00 9.01 -9.75
C GLN A 13 -4.42 10.00 -8.72
N ARG A 14 -4.19 11.24 -9.15
CA ARG A 14 -3.72 12.33 -8.28
C ARG A 14 -4.90 13.14 -7.78
N HIS A 15 -5.01 13.30 -6.46
CA HIS A 15 -5.96 14.16 -5.76
C HIS A 15 -5.20 15.31 -5.11
N ALA A 16 -5.62 16.54 -5.35
CA ALA A 16 -5.00 17.71 -4.74
C ALA A 16 -6.01 18.84 -4.52
N LEU A 17 -5.82 19.64 -3.47
CA LEU A 17 -6.49 20.93 -3.34
C LEU A 17 -5.80 21.97 -4.25
N PRO A 18 -6.54 22.88 -4.91
CA PRO A 18 -5.97 23.92 -5.75
C PRO A 18 -5.35 25.03 -4.88
N THR A 19 -4.14 24.77 -4.36
CA THR A 19 -3.38 25.67 -3.49
C THR A 19 -2.21 26.29 -4.26
N ILE A 20 -1.85 27.52 -3.91
CA ILE A 20 -0.71 28.25 -4.50
C ILE A 20 0.18 28.77 -3.34
N PRO A 21 1.42 28.27 -3.17
CA PRO A 21 2.04 27.19 -3.94
C PRO A 21 1.37 25.82 -3.69
N PRO A 22 1.55 24.82 -4.58
CA PRO A 22 1.09 23.45 -4.33
C PRO A 22 1.70 22.86 -3.06
N SER A 23 0.99 21.93 -2.42
CA SER A 23 1.50 21.22 -1.24
C SER A 23 2.81 20.47 -1.55
N GLU A 24 3.81 20.69 -0.71
CA GLU A 24 5.06 19.91 -0.71
C GLU A 24 4.86 18.51 -0.10
N LYS A 25 3.85 18.34 0.76
CA LYS A 25 3.51 17.04 1.36
C LYS A 25 2.72 16.18 0.40
N VAL A 26 3.11 14.91 0.31
CA VAL A 26 2.45 13.91 -0.54
C VAL A 26 2.15 12.64 0.23
N ILE A 27 1.03 12.01 -0.12
CA ILE A 27 0.66 10.67 0.36
C ILE A 27 0.62 9.76 -0.85
N LEU A 28 1.48 8.75 -0.89
CA LEU A 28 1.35 7.63 -1.82
C LEU A 28 0.49 6.57 -1.14
N HIS A 29 -0.77 6.46 -1.58
CA HIS A 29 -1.75 5.55 -0.98
C HIS A 29 -1.94 4.31 -1.86
N ILE A 30 -1.82 3.14 -1.22
CA ILE A 30 -1.92 1.82 -1.84
C ILE A 30 -3.24 1.20 -1.42
N HIS A 31 -4.13 1.02 -2.39
CA HIS A 31 -5.50 0.59 -2.10
C HIS A 31 -5.58 -0.88 -1.65
N GLY A 32 -6.59 -1.18 -0.83
CA GLY A 32 -6.99 -2.53 -0.50
C GLY A 32 -7.73 -3.26 -1.63
N GLY A 33 -8.09 -4.52 -1.36
CA GLY A 33 -8.79 -5.39 -2.32
C GLY A 33 -8.26 -6.83 -2.37
N ALA A 34 -7.74 -7.33 -1.25
CA ALA A 34 -7.20 -8.70 -1.14
C ALA A 34 -6.16 -9.07 -2.21
N PHE A 35 -5.41 -8.08 -2.74
CA PHE A 35 -4.40 -8.18 -3.81
C PHE A 35 -4.91 -8.45 -5.23
N PHE A 36 -6.19 -8.81 -5.40
CA PHE A 36 -6.77 -9.15 -6.71
C PHE A 36 -7.98 -8.30 -7.11
N LEU A 37 -8.38 -7.33 -6.28
CA LEU A 37 -9.47 -6.38 -6.53
C LEU A 37 -9.01 -4.96 -6.21
N GLY A 38 -9.85 -4.01 -6.59
CA GLY A 38 -9.68 -2.61 -6.24
C GLY A 38 -9.04 -1.79 -7.36
N GLY A 39 -8.61 -0.60 -7.00
CA GLY A 39 -8.04 0.37 -7.92
C GLY A 39 -8.29 1.79 -7.42
N PRO A 40 -7.68 2.80 -8.07
CA PRO A 40 -7.89 4.20 -7.71
C PRO A 40 -9.36 4.62 -7.74
N ASN A 41 -10.17 4.05 -8.64
CA ASN A 41 -11.59 4.38 -8.75
C ASN A 41 -12.43 3.87 -7.57
N THR A 42 -12.14 2.68 -7.03
CA THR A 42 -12.88 2.14 -5.88
C THR A 42 -12.54 2.88 -4.59
N HIS A 43 -11.34 3.47 -4.52
CA HIS A 43 -10.85 4.21 -3.35
C HIS A 43 -10.85 5.75 -3.56
N LYS A 44 -11.46 6.25 -4.64
CA LYS A 44 -11.50 7.68 -5.00
C LYS A 44 -12.04 8.57 -3.88
N GLY A 45 -13.04 8.08 -3.15
CA GLY A 45 -13.61 8.77 -1.99
C GLY A 45 -12.58 8.96 -0.87
N LEU A 46 -11.86 7.90 -0.52
CA LEU A 46 -10.80 7.93 0.49
C LEU A 46 -9.66 8.88 0.07
N GLY A 47 -9.17 8.77 -1.17
CA GLY A 47 -8.12 9.66 -1.68
C GLY A 47 -8.53 11.14 -1.64
N SER A 48 -9.79 11.45 -1.90
CA SER A 48 -10.31 12.82 -1.81
C SER A 48 -10.45 13.30 -0.36
N GLN A 49 -10.86 12.43 0.56
CA GLN A 49 -10.92 12.76 1.99
C GLN A 49 -9.53 12.99 2.58
N LEU A 50 -8.56 12.13 2.26
CA LEU A 50 -7.17 12.31 2.67
C LEU A 50 -6.62 13.66 2.18
N ALA A 51 -6.79 13.99 0.90
CA ALA A 51 -6.35 15.28 0.35
C ALA A 51 -7.05 16.47 1.04
N GLY A 52 -8.36 16.37 1.26
CA GLY A 52 -9.15 17.43 1.90
C GLY A 52 -8.81 17.66 3.36
N GLN A 53 -8.52 16.60 4.13
CA GLN A 53 -8.25 16.69 5.56
C GLN A 53 -6.79 17.02 5.88
N THR A 54 -5.85 16.57 5.04
CA THR A 54 -4.41 16.77 5.28
C THR A 54 -3.83 17.96 4.52
N GLY A 55 -4.49 18.42 3.46
CA GLY A 55 -3.94 19.38 2.51
C GLY A 55 -2.84 18.82 1.61
N ALA A 56 -2.44 17.55 1.79
CA ALA A 56 -1.42 16.90 0.98
C ALA A 56 -1.93 16.56 -0.43
N THR A 57 -1.00 16.42 -1.38
CA THR A 57 -1.31 15.77 -2.67
C THR A 57 -1.34 14.25 -2.45
N VAL A 58 -2.45 13.60 -2.80
CA VAL A 58 -2.61 12.15 -2.66
C VAL A 58 -2.46 11.48 -4.03
N TYR A 59 -1.58 10.50 -4.12
CA TYR A 59 -1.38 9.64 -5.28
C TYR A 59 -1.95 8.26 -4.96
N MET A 60 -3.03 7.89 -5.66
CA MET A 60 -3.64 6.58 -5.58
C MET A 60 -3.04 5.71 -6.69
N LEU A 61 -2.12 4.82 -6.34
CA LEU A 61 -1.39 3.99 -7.29
C LEU A 61 -2.27 2.84 -7.82
N ASP A 62 -2.30 2.65 -9.13
CA ASP A 62 -2.93 1.49 -9.78
C ASP A 62 -1.88 0.38 -9.99
N TYR A 63 -1.61 -0.39 -8.94
CA TYR A 63 -0.56 -1.41 -8.94
C TYR A 63 -1.03 -2.72 -9.61
N PRO A 64 -0.12 -3.56 -10.12
CA PRO A 64 -0.47 -4.85 -10.73
C PRO A 64 -1.17 -5.77 -9.75
N LEU A 65 -2.32 -6.29 -10.16
CA LEU A 65 -3.13 -7.22 -9.36
C LEU A 65 -2.77 -8.67 -9.66
N SER A 66 -2.98 -9.52 -8.66
CA SER A 66 -2.88 -10.97 -8.79
C SER A 66 -4.23 -11.55 -9.24
N PRO A 67 -4.29 -12.76 -9.83
CA PRO A 67 -3.19 -13.70 -10.09
C PRO A 67 -2.35 -13.39 -11.33
N GLU A 68 -2.70 -12.40 -12.15
CA GLU A 68 -1.96 -12.04 -13.37
C GLU A 68 -0.52 -11.62 -13.05
N PHE A 69 -0.35 -10.89 -11.94
CA PHE A 69 0.93 -10.46 -11.42
C PHE A 69 1.07 -10.87 -9.96
N VAL A 70 1.82 -11.94 -9.71
CA VAL A 70 2.10 -12.46 -8.37
C VAL A 70 3.24 -11.68 -7.69
N TYR A 71 3.44 -11.90 -6.39
CA TYR A 71 4.56 -11.39 -5.62
C TYR A 71 5.90 -11.70 -6.33
N PRO A 72 6.84 -10.72 -6.43
CA PRO A 72 6.86 -9.41 -5.78
C PRO A 72 6.30 -8.24 -6.62
N SER A 73 5.50 -8.49 -7.66
CA SER A 73 5.14 -7.46 -8.65
C SER A 73 4.49 -6.21 -8.04
N ALA A 74 3.48 -6.37 -7.18
CA ALA A 74 2.81 -5.25 -6.52
C ALA A 74 3.76 -4.45 -5.59
N VAL A 75 4.59 -5.13 -4.80
CA VAL A 75 5.56 -4.46 -3.90
C VAL A 75 6.59 -3.67 -4.72
N ASN A 76 7.07 -4.23 -5.83
CA ASN A 76 7.98 -3.55 -6.73
C ASN A 76 7.33 -2.31 -7.37
N ALA A 77 6.04 -2.38 -7.75
CA ALA A 77 5.31 -1.22 -8.26
C ALA A 77 5.24 -0.09 -7.23
N VAL A 78 4.94 -0.42 -5.97
CA VAL A 78 4.90 0.54 -4.86
C VAL A 78 6.25 1.21 -4.65
N LYS A 79 7.35 0.44 -4.62
CA LYS A 79 8.71 0.97 -4.51
C LYS A 79 9.07 1.88 -5.68
N SER A 80 8.75 1.45 -6.91
CA SER A 80 9.00 2.22 -8.12
C SER A 80 8.26 3.55 -8.10
N ALA A 81 6.99 3.56 -7.68
CA ALA A 81 6.22 4.79 -7.52
C ALA A 81 6.82 5.73 -6.47
N TYR A 82 7.27 5.20 -5.33
CA TYR A 82 7.98 5.98 -4.30
C TYR A 82 9.25 6.63 -4.87
N MET A 83 10.09 5.86 -5.57
CA MET A 83 11.30 6.37 -6.19
C MET A 83 11.01 7.40 -7.27
N ALA A 84 9.93 7.24 -8.04
CA ALA A 84 9.51 8.23 -9.03
C ALA A 84 9.08 9.56 -8.40
N LEU A 85 8.42 9.54 -7.23
CA LEU A 85 8.12 10.76 -6.49
C LEU A 85 9.41 11.47 -6.05
N MET A 86 10.40 10.73 -5.54
CA MET A 86 11.70 11.33 -5.20
C MET A 86 12.41 11.91 -6.44
N GLN A 87 12.36 11.21 -7.58
CA GLN A 87 12.93 11.71 -8.84
C GLN A 87 12.21 12.96 -9.38
N GLN A 88 10.93 13.13 -9.06
CA GLN A 88 10.17 14.36 -9.37
C GLN A 88 10.51 15.53 -8.43
N GLY A 89 11.39 15.33 -7.45
CA GLY A 89 11.90 16.37 -6.56
C GLY A 89 11.22 16.43 -5.19
N TYR A 90 10.36 15.48 -4.83
CA TYR A 90 9.84 15.40 -3.47
C TYR A 90 10.92 14.87 -2.51
N ASP A 91 11.22 15.65 -1.46
CA ASP A 91 12.05 15.15 -0.36
C ASP A 91 11.37 13.97 0.34
N ALA A 92 12.12 12.93 0.70
CA ALA A 92 11.61 11.76 1.42
C ALA A 92 10.84 12.13 2.72
N LYS A 93 11.29 13.18 3.42
CA LYS A 93 10.65 13.75 4.63
C LYS A 93 9.24 14.34 4.36
N ASN A 94 8.88 14.51 3.10
CA ASN A 94 7.60 15.03 2.64
C ASN A 94 6.70 13.95 2.03
N ILE A 95 7.22 12.72 1.86
CA ILE A 95 6.45 11.58 1.35
C ILE A 95 5.94 10.76 2.52
N ILE A 96 4.66 10.43 2.50
CA ILE A 96 3.99 9.54 3.44
C ILE A 96 3.53 8.32 2.65
N MET A 97 3.83 7.12 3.16
CA MET A 97 3.30 5.88 2.61
C MET A 97 2.03 5.51 3.35
N SER A 98 0.97 5.17 2.63
CA SER A 98 -0.31 4.81 3.23
C SER A 98 -0.91 3.61 2.52
N GLY A 99 -1.72 2.81 3.23
CA GLY A 99 -2.53 1.81 2.59
C GLY A 99 -3.55 1.18 3.53
N ASP A 100 -4.62 0.65 2.96
CA ASP A 100 -5.67 -0.06 3.68
C ASP A 100 -5.66 -1.56 3.35
N SER A 101 -6.02 -2.41 4.33
CA SER A 101 -6.11 -3.86 4.13
C SER A 101 -4.81 -4.45 3.52
N CYS A 102 -4.88 -5.12 2.37
CA CYS A 102 -3.72 -5.63 1.64
C CYS A 102 -2.79 -4.50 1.12
N GLY A 103 -3.32 -3.31 0.84
CA GLY A 103 -2.51 -2.15 0.50
C GLY A 103 -1.64 -1.67 1.67
N GLY A 104 -2.12 -1.84 2.91
CA GLY A 104 -1.32 -1.62 4.10
C GLY A 104 -0.15 -2.61 4.22
N ASN A 105 -0.37 -3.87 3.82
CA ASN A 105 0.71 -4.85 3.69
C ASN A 105 1.73 -4.41 2.64
N LEU A 106 1.27 -4.08 1.43
CA LEU A 106 2.15 -3.65 0.34
C LEU A 106 2.96 -2.40 0.69
N ALA A 107 2.35 -1.42 1.36
CA ALA A 107 3.03 -0.23 1.83
C ALA A 107 4.15 -0.57 2.83
N LEU A 108 3.86 -1.40 3.83
CA LEU A 108 4.85 -1.81 4.83
C LEU A 108 5.97 -2.68 4.21
N ALA A 109 5.62 -3.66 3.38
CA ALA A 109 6.56 -4.52 2.66
C ALA A 109 7.49 -3.71 1.75
N ALA A 110 6.96 -2.68 1.06
CA ALA A 110 7.77 -1.78 0.26
C ALA A 110 8.76 -0.99 1.11
N VAL A 111 8.34 -0.40 2.24
CA VAL A 111 9.24 0.38 3.12
C VAL A 111 10.30 -0.52 3.78
N LEU A 112 9.95 -1.75 4.17
CA LEU A 112 10.91 -2.76 4.63
C LEU A 112 11.97 -3.04 3.56
N SER A 113 11.55 -3.30 2.32
CA SER A 113 12.47 -3.53 1.21
C SER A 113 13.34 -2.30 0.90
N LEU A 114 12.79 -1.08 0.94
CA LEU A 114 13.56 0.17 0.79
C LEU A 114 14.63 0.31 1.90
N ARG A 115 14.28 -0.02 3.15
CA ARG A 115 15.21 0.00 4.28
C ARG A 115 16.36 -0.97 4.07
N ASP A 116 16.04 -2.20 3.68
CA ASP A 116 17.02 -3.26 3.48
C ASP A 116 17.96 -2.93 2.29
N GLU A 117 17.45 -2.21 1.30
CA GLU A 117 18.20 -1.65 0.17
C GLU A 117 18.94 -0.34 0.50
N LYS A 118 18.84 0.16 1.74
CA LYS A 118 19.46 1.41 2.22
C LYS A 118 19.03 2.64 1.43
N ILE A 119 17.80 2.64 0.93
CA ILE A 119 17.15 3.79 0.31
C ILE A 119 16.59 4.70 1.41
N ILE A 120 16.67 6.02 1.22
CA ILE A 120 16.09 7.00 2.15
C ILE A 120 14.58 6.73 2.27
N LEU A 121 14.08 6.61 3.49
CA LEU A 121 12.71 6.19 3.79
C LEU A 121 11.72 7.36 3.79
N PRO A 122 10.42 7.09 3.51
CA PRO A 122 9.36 8.08 3.69
C PRO A 122 9.29 8.55 5.14
N SER A 123 8.64 9.70 5.35
CA SER A 123 8.50 10.31 6.67
C SER A 123 7.64 9.54 7.66
N CYS A 124 6.66 8.77 7.19
CA CYS A 124 5.65 8.10 8.01
C CYS A 124 4.93 6.99 7.22
N LEU A 125 4.41 6.00 7.96
CA LEU A 125 3.50 4.95 7.49
C LEU A 125 2.10 5.13 8.10
N ILE A 126 1.05 5.17 7.26
CA ILE A 126 -0.36 5.17 7.70
C ILE A 126 -1.03 3.88 7.23
N LEU A 127 -1.20 2.92 8.14
CA LEU A 127 -1.72 1.59 7.86
C LEU A 127 -3.14 1.43 8.42
N MET A 128 -4.13 1.24 7.55
CA MET A 128 -5.55 1.16 7.91
C MET A 128 -6.03 -0.30 7.85
N SER A 129 -6.35 -0.91 8.99
CA SER A 129 -6.74 -2.32 9.10
C SER A 129 -5.82 -3.26 8.28
N PRO A 130 -4.48 -3.19 8.46
CA PRO A 130 -3.55 -3.79 7.53
C PRO A 130 -3.56 -5.32 7.58
N PHE A 131 -3.51 -5.96 6.41
CA PHE A 131 -3.51 -7.42 6.27
C PHE A 131 -2.07 -7.98 6.29
N LEU A 132 -1.46 -8.03 7.48
CA LEU A 132 -0.01 -8.30 7.63
C LEU A 132 0.37 -9.77 7.80
N ASP A 133 -0.59 -10.67 7.98
CA ASP A 133 -0.36 -12.11 8.19
C ASP A 133 -1.17 -12.95 7.21
N LEU A 134 -0.54 -13.37 6.12
CA LEU A 134 -1.16 -14.19 5.09
C LEU A 134 -1.26 -15.68 5.50
N THR A 135 -0.65 -16.09 6.61
CA THR A 135 -0.86 -17.43 7.19
C THR A 135 -2.23 -17.54 7.87
N LEU A 136 -2.84 -16.39 8.21
CA LEU A 136 -4.10 -16.28 8.95
C LEU A 136 -4.04 -16.97 10.32
N SER A 137 -2.91 -16.81 11.00
CA SER A 137 -2.64 -17.42 12.30
C SER A 137 -3.25 -16.64 13.47
N GLY A 138 -3.58 -15.37 13.28
CA GLY A 138 -4.16 -14.52 14.32
C GLY A 138 -5.47 -15.06 14.92
N GLU A 139 -5.59 -15.04 16.25
CA GLU A 139 -6.77 -15.54 16.97
C GLU A 139 -8.07 -14.83 16.57
N SER A 140 -7.97 -13.57 16.13
CA SER A 140 -9.10 -12.79 15.62
C SER A 140 -9.81 -13.45 14.44
N MET A 141 -9.10 -14.28 13.64
CA MET A 141 -9.70 -15.06 12.56
C MET A 141 -10.77 -16.05 13.06
N GLN A 142 -10.69 -16.50 14.31
CA GLN A 142 -11.72 -17.32 14.94
C GLN A 142 -12.70 -16.46 15.74
N MET A 143 -12.19 -15.57 16.59
CA MET A 143 -13.03 -14.79 17.51
C MET A 143 -14.01 -13.87 16.77
N ASN A 144 -13.57 -13.26 15.67
CA ASN A 144 -14.38 -12.31 14.91
C ASN A 144 -15.12 -12.93 13.71
N LYS A 145 -15.00 -14.26 13.49
CA LYS A 145 -15.58 -14.93 12.31
C LYS A 145 -17.07 -14.63 12.07
N LYS A 146 -17.85 -14.45 13.15
CA LYS A 146 -19.28 -14.14 13.09
C LYS A 146 -19.60 -12.65 13.21
N LEU A 147 -18.60 -11.82 13.54
CA LEU A 147 -18.74 -10.38 13.75
C LEU A 147 -18.27 -9.59 12.52
N ASP A 148 -17.31 -10.13 11.76
CA ASP A 148 -16.82 -9.51 10.54
C ASP A 148 -17.84 -9.69 9.40
N ALA A 149 -18.48 -8.59 9.02
CA ALA A 149 -19.48 -8.57 7.96
C ALA A 149 -18.87 -8.49 6.55
N MET A 150 -17.55 -8.25 6.45
CA MET A 150 -16.88 -7.95 5.19
C MET A 150 -15.88 -9.04 4.79
N LEU A 151 -15.10 -9.55 5.73
CA LEU A 151 -14.01 -10.48 5.44
C LEU A 151 -14.33 -11.89 5.95
N SER A 152 -14.15 -12.87 5.06
CA SER A 152 -14.17 -14.29 5.41
C SER A 152 -12.75 -14.87 5.35
N LYS A 153 -12.51 -15.94 6.12
CA LYS A 153 -11.24 -16.66 6.08
C LYS A 153 -10.97 -17.18 4.68
N GLU A 154 -11.98 -17.67 4.00
CA GLU A 154 -11.89 -18.24 2.66
C GLU A 154 -11.46 -17.19 1.62
N LEU A 155 -12.02 -15.97 1.70
CA LEU A 155 -11.64 -14.85 0.85
C LEU A 155 -10.16 -14.47 1.05
N LEU A 156 -9.73 -14.33 2.31
CA LEU A 156 -8.35 -13.98 2.64
C LEU A 156 -7.36 -15.08 2.23
N GLN A 157 -7.74 -16.35 2.38
CA GLN A 157 -6.92 -17.48 1.91
C GLN A 157 -6.76 -17.47 0.39
N GLN A 158 -7.84 -17.19 -0.35
CA GLN A 158 -7.79 -17.08 -1.80
C GLN A 158 -6.90 -15.90 -2.23
N GLY A 159 -7.07 -14.72 -1.62
CA GLY A 159 -6.23 -13.57 -1.91
C GLY A 159 -4.75 -13.82 -1.62
N SER A 160 -4.44 -14.48 -0.50
CA SER A 160 -3.07 -14.88 -0.15
C SER A 160 -2.46 -15.83 -1.18
N ARG A 161 -3.23 -16.82 -1.66
CA ARG A 161 -2.76 -17.77 -2.69
C ARG A 161 -2.52 -17.08 -4.04
N TYR A 162 -3.43 -16.22 -4.47
CA TYR A 162 -3.26 -15.47 -5.72
C TYR A 162 -2.05 -14.54 -5.63
N TYR A 163 -1.90 -13.84 -4.52
CA TYR A 163 -0.79 -12.93 -4.31
C TYR A 163 0.57 -13.63 -4.29
N VAL A 164 0.71 -14.69 -3.49
CA VAL A 164 2.01 -15.32 -3.25
C VAL A 164 2.42 -16.25 -4.40
N GLY A 165 1.45 -16.84 -5.09
CA GLY A 165 1.70 -17.89 -6.07
C GLY A 165 2.29 -19.14 -5.41
N GLU A 166 3.18 -19.83 -6.13
CA GLU A 166 3.78 -21.10 -5.67
C GLU A 166 5.22 -20.95 -5.17
N ASN A 167 5.81 -19.76 -5.32
CA ASN A 167 7.26 -19.57 -5.20
C ASN A 167 7.73 -19.12 -3.81
N TYR A 168 6.82 -18.69 -2.94
CA TYR A 168 7.17 -18.11 -1.64
C TYR A 168 6.30 -18.69 -0.53
N SER A 169 6.86 -18.75 0.67
CA SER A 169 6.10 -19.13 1.86
C SER A 169 5.23 -17.97 2.35
N LEU A 170 4.07 -18.28 2.92
CA LEU A 170 3.15 -17.30 3.48
C LEU A 170 3.74 -16.57 4.70
N ASP A 171 4.71 -17.16 5.39
CA ASP A 171 5.41 -16.56 6.54
C ASP A 171 6.67 -15.77 6.15
N ASN A 172 6.97 -15.64 4.85
CA ASN A 172 8.08 -14.80 4.40
C ASN A 172 7.85 -13.35 4.89
N PRO A 173 8.82 -12.71 5.57
CA PRO A 173 8.66 -11.36 6.14
C PRO A 173 8.26 -10.25 5.16
N LEU A 174 8.57 -10.37 3.87
CA LEU A 174 8.16 -9.40 2.85
C LEU A 174 6.83 -9.76 2.16
N VAL A 175 6.28 -10.95 2.45
CA VAL A 175 4.94 -11.39 2.07
C VAL A 175 3.95 -11.13 3.21
N SER A 176 4.36 -11.45 4.44
CA SER A 176 3.65 -11.21 5.68
C SER A 176 4.53 -10.35 6.62
N PRO A 177 4.45 -9.02 6.51
CA PRO A 177 5.22 -8.10 7.35
C PRO A 177 5.00 -8.24 8.86
N LEU A 178 3.98 -9.00 9.30
CA LEU A 178 3.84 -9.37 10.71
C LEU A 178 5.10 -10.06 11.26
N PHE A 179 5.82 -10.81 10.42
CA PHE A 179 7.00 -11.58 10.80
C PHE A 179 8.33 -10.85 10.51
N ALA A 180 8.27 -9.57 10.11
CA ALA A 180 9.45 -8.80 9.78
C ALA A 180 10.08 -8.12 11.00
N GLU A 181 11.40 -7.92 10.95
CA GLU A 181 12.08 -7.00 11.85
C GLU A 181 11.72 -5.56 11.48
N LEU A 182 11.28 -4.75 12.44
CA LEU A 182 10.72 -3.41 12.20
C LEU A 182 11.66 -2.26 12.59
N SER A 183 12.83 -2.57 13.19
CA SER A 183 13.80 -1.54 13.55
C SER A 183 14.21 -0.70 12.33
N GLY A 184 14.32 0.61 12.55
CA GLY A 184 14.73 1.58 11.53
C GLY A 184 13.62 2.01 10.56
N LEU A 185 12.38 1.55 10.73
CA LEU A 185 11.23 2.08 10.02
C LEU A 185 10.83 3.48 10.54
N PRO A 186 10.20 4.32 9.69
CA PRO A 186 9.64 5.60 10.12
C PRO A 186 8.44 5.41 11.07
N PRO A 187 7.99 6.50 11.74
CA PRO A 187 6.78 6.49 12.57
C PRO A 187 5.54 5.94 11.87
#